data_AF-A0A380E3T8-F1
#
_entry.id   AF-A0A380E3T8-F1
#
_cell.length_a   1.000
_cell.length_b   1.000
_cell.length_c   1.000
_cell.angle_alpha   90.00
_cell.angle_beta   90.00
_cell.angle_gamma   90.00
#
_symmetry.space_group_name_H-M   'P 1'
#
loop_
_entity.id
_entity.type
_entity.pdbx_description
1 polymer ?
#
loop_
_entity_poly.entity_id
_entity_poly.type
_entity_poly.pdbx_seq_one_letter_code
_entity_poly.pdbx_strand_id
1 'polypeptide(L)'
;MAPLQAAKTQLQNDIDQPTSTTGMTSASVATFNEKLSAARTKIQEIDRVLASHPDVATIRQNVTAANAAKTALDQARNGLTVDKAPLENAKNQLQHSIDTQTSTTGMNARLYKCIQCEVNSCT
;
A
#
# COMPACT_ATOMS: atom_id res chain seq x y z
N MET A 1 -31.02 6.97 -20.19
CA MET A 1 -30.63 7.33 -18.81
C MET A 1 -30.12 8.76 -18.81
N ALA A 2 -30.44 9.56 -17.79
CA ALA A 2 -29.87 10.91 -17.67
C ALA A 2 -28.35 10.84 -17.47
N PRO A 3 -27.55 11.75 -18.05
CA PRO A 3 -26.09 11.68 -18.00
C PRO A 3 -25.55 11.70 -16.56
N LEU A 4 -26.22 12.42 -15.65
CA LEU A 4 -25.85 12.45 -14.23
C LEU A 4 -26.11 11.13 -13.51
N GLN A 5 -27.20 10.43 -13.85
CA GLN A 5 -27.49 9.12 -13.30
C GLN A 5 -26.44 8.08 -13.72
N ALA A 6 -26.01 8.13 -14.99
CA ALA A 6 -24.96 7.25 -15.49
C ALA A 6 -23.63 7.49 -14.76
N ALA A 7 -23.22 8.75 -14.62
CA ALA A 7 -22.00 9.12 -13.90
C ALA A 7 -22.05 8.69 -12.42
N LYS A 8 -23.21 8.83 -11.75
CA LYS A 8 -23.44 8.32 -10.40
C LYS A 8 -23.22 6.80 -10.33
N THR A 9 -23.89 6.03 -11.19
CA THR A 9 -23.76 4.56 -11.21
C THR A 9 -22.31 4.14 -11.46
N GLN A 10 -21.61 4.81 -12.37
CA GLN A 10 -20.20 4.54 -12.66
C GLN A 10 -19.32 4.75 -11.42
N LEU A 11 -19.51 5.87 -10.71
CA LEU A 11 -18.76 6.19 -9.50
C LEU A 11 -19.09 5.21 -8.35
N GLN A 12 -20.35 4.80 -8.24
CA GLN A 12 -20.78 3.81 -7.24
C GLN A 12 -20.11 2.46 -7.48
N ASN A 13 -20.08 1.98 -8.73
CA ASN A 13 -19.41 0.74 -9.09
C ASN A 13 -17.91 0.78 -8.74
N ASP A 14 -17.25 1.92 -8.96
CA ASP A 14 -15.85 2.11 -8.60
C ASP A 14 -15.61 2.10 -7.08
N ILE A 15 -16.52 2.67 -6.30
CA ILE A 15 -16.47 2.67 -4.82
C ILE A 15 -16.67 1.26 -4.28
N ASP A 16 -17.62 0.52 -4.85
CA ASP A 16 -17.98 -0.84 -4.42
C ASP A 16 -16.97 -1.90 -4.91
N GLN A 17 -16.07 -1.54 -5.81
CA GLN A 17 -15.06 -2.44 -6.31
C GLN A 17 -14.08 -2.84 -5.19
N PRO A 18 -13.97 -4.15 -4.88
CA PRO A 18 -13.09 -4.63 -3.84
C PRO A 18 -11.64 -4.30 -4.19
N THR A 19 -10.96 -3.59 -3.30
CA THR A 19 -9.56 -3.21 -3.46
C THR A 19 -8.79 -3.70 -2.24
N SER A 20 -7.85 -4.61 -2.43
CA SER A 20 -7.01 -5.08 -1.33
C SER A 20 -5.96 -4.03 -0.99
N THR A 21 -5.98 -3.57 0.25
CA THR A 21 -4.97 -2.67 0.83
C THR A 21 -3.96 -3.42 1.71
N THR A 22 -4.15 -4.74 1.87
CA THR A 22 -3.26 -5.57 2.69
C THR A 22 -1.91 -5.71 1.99
N GLY A 23 -0.82 -5.44 2.72
CA GLY A 23 0.54 -5.50 2.19
C GLY A 23 0.95 -4.29 1.33
N MET A 24 0.12 -3.25 1.28
CA MET A 24 0.46 -1.97 0.65
C MET A 24 1.04 -0.99 1.69
N THR A 25 1.78 0.01 1.23
CA THR A 25 2.36 1.05 2.08
C THR A 25 1.27 1.93 2.68
N SER A 26 1.45 2.33 3.95
CA SER A 26 0.49 3.18 4.67
C SER A 26 0.16 4.48 3.93
N ALA A 27 1.14 5.09 3.25
CA ALA A 27 0.94 6.33 2.49
C ALA A 27 0.01 6.13 1.28
N SER A 28 0.21 5.03 0.54
CA SER A 28 -0.65 4.74 -0.62
C SER A 28 -2.07 4.36 -0.19
N VAL A 29 -2.21 3.61 0.91
CA VAL A 29 -3.51 3.28 1.51
C VAL A 29 -4.23 4.53 2.04
N ALA A 30 -3.52 5.46 2.67
CA ALA A 30 -4.09 6.71 3.14
C ALA A 30 -4.63 7.55 1.96
N THR A 31 -3.85 7.67 0.89
CA THR A 31 -4.26 8.38 -0.34
C THR A 31 -5.50 7.73 -0.96
N PHE A 32 -5.54 6.40 -1.05
CA PHE A 32 -6.70 5.66 -1.53
C PHE A 32 -7.94 5.91 -0.68
N ASN A 33 -7.83 5.81 0.65
CA ASN A 33 -8.95 6.04 1.58
C ASN A 33 -9.48 7.48 1.51
N GLU A 34 -8.60 8.47 1.33
CA GLU A 34 -8.99 9.87 1.13
C GLU A 34 -9.85 10.03 -0.12
N LYS A 35 -9.42 9.47 -1.26
CA LYS A 35 -10.19 9.54 -2.52
C LYS A 35 -11.48 8.73 -2.45
N LEU A 36 -11.48 7.60 -1.76
CA LEU A 36 -12.69 6.80 -1.53
C LEU A 36 -13.74 7.58 -0.74
N SER A 37 -13.31 8.28 0.32
CA SER A 37 -14.19 9.15 1.11
C SER A 37 -14.74 10.31 0.26
N ALA A 38 -13.88 10.99 -0.50
CA ALA A 38 -14.30 12.07 -1.38
C ALA A 38 -15.31 11.61 -2.45
N ALA A 39 -15.12 10.42 -3.03
CA ALA A 39 -16.04 9.81 -3.96
C ALA A 39 -17.42 9.52 -3.33
N ARG A 40 -17.45 8.98 -2.09
CA ARG A 40 -18.70 8.74 -1.35
C ARG A 40 -19.47 10.04 -1.07
N THR A 41 -18.78 11.08 -0.63
CA THR A 41 -19.38 12.41 -0.43
C THR A 41 -19.97 12.95 -1.73
N LYS A 42 -19.25 12.80 -2.85
CA LYS A 42 -19.72 13.26 -4.16
C LYS A 42 -21.02 12.57 -4.59
N ILE A 43 -21.19 11.28 -4.34
CA ILE A 43 -22.45 10.59 -4.63
C ILE A 43 -23.61 11.17 -3.83
N GLN A 44 -23.41 11.44 -2.54
CA GLN A 44 -24.45 12.05 -1.69
C GLN A 44 -24.86 13.44 -2.19
N GLU A 45 -23.90 14.24 -2.65
CA GLU A 45 -24.18 15.54 -3.27
C GLU A 45 -24.98 15.39 -4.56
N ILE A 46 -24.59 14.45 -5.43
CA ILE A 46 -25.32 14.16 -6.68
C ILE A 46 -26.76 13.74 -6.38
N ASP A 47 -26.99 12.94 -5.35
CA ASP A 47 -28.34 12.52 -4.94
C ASP A 47 -29.22 13.68 -4.49
N ARG A 48 -28.65 14.64 -3.75
CA ARG A 48 -29.35 15.88 -3.40
C ARG A 48 -29.67 16.70 -4.63
N VAL A 49 -28.73 16.83 -5.57
CA VAL A 49 -28.91 17.58 -6.81
C VAL A 49 -30.01 16.94 -7.66
N LEU A 50 -30.01 15.61 -7.79
CA LEU A 50 -31.05 14.86 -8.52
C LEU A 50 -32.45 15.03 -7.91
N ALA A 51 -32.56 15.09 -6.58
CA ALA A 51 -33.83 15.36 -5.89
C ALA A 51 -34.35 16.78 -6.15
N SER A 52 -33.46 17.75 -6.38
CA SER A 52 -33.76 19.18 -6.49
C SER A 52 -34.22 19.66 -7.88
N HIS A 53 -34.45 18.75 -8.83
CA HIS A 53 -34.83 19.08 -10.23
C HIS A 53 -33.84 20.07 -10.88
N PRO A 54 -32.59 19.64 -11.10
CA PRO A 54 -31.50 20.52 -11.52
C PRO A 54 -31.63 20.93 -12.98
N ASP A 55 -31.09 22.10 -13.32
CA ASP A 55 -30.96 22.53 -14.72
C ASP A 55 -29.83 21.77 -15.45
N VAL A 56 -29.78 21.94 -16.78
CA VAL A 56 -28.79 21.26 -17.64
C VAL A 56 -27.35 21.68 -17.31
N ALA A 57 -27.11 22.92 -16.86
CA ALA A 57 -25.77 23.40 -16.53
C ALA A 57 -25.24 22.72 -15.26
N THR A 58 -26.09 22.66 -14.23
CA THR A 58 -25.85 21.97 -12.96
C THR A 58 -25.62 20.48 -13.18
N ILE A 59 -26.42 19.86 -14.06
CA ILE A 59 -26.22 18.46 -14.47
C ILE A 59 -24.83 18.26 -15.07
N ARG A 60 -24.41 19.09 -16.03
CA ARG A 60 -23.09 18.98 -16.68
C ARG A 60 -21.95 19.14 -15.67
N GLN A 61 -22.06 20.11 -14.78
CA GLN A 61 -21.04 20.34 -13.76
C GLN A 61 -20.88 19.14 -12.82
N ASN A 62 -22.00 18.56 -12.37
CA ASN A 62 -21.97 17.39 -11.50
C ASN A 62 -21.48 16.13 -12.22
N VAL A 63 -21.79 15.95 -13.51
CA VAL A 63 -21.23 14.88 -14.34
C VAL A 63 -19.71 15.00 -14.42
N THR A 64 -19.19 16.20 -14.72
CA THR A 64 -17.74 16.43 -14.76
C THR A 64 -17.09 16.16 -13.42
N ALA A 65 -17.69 16.62 -12.32
CA ALA A 65 -17.19 16.39 -10.97
C ALA A 65 -17.20 14.89 -10.58
N ALA A 66 -18.26 14.16 -10.96
CA ALA A 66 -18.37 12.72 -10.74
C ALA A 66 -17.26 11.95 -11.50
N ASN A 67 -17.06 12.28 -12.78
CA ASN A 67 -16.01 11.67 -13.60
C ASN A 67 -14.60 12.00 -13.10
N ALA A 68 -14.39 13.21 -12.58
CA ALA A 68 -13.13 13.59 -11.94
C ALA A 68 -12.90 12.79 -10.65
N ALA A 69 -13.92 12.63 -9.80
CA ALA A 69 -13.83 11.81 -8.60
C ALA A 69 -13.54 10.34 -8.92
N LYS A 70 -14.19 9.81 -9.95
CA LYS A 70 -13.92 8.46 -10.49
C LYS A 70 -12.45 8.32 -10.88
N THR A 71 -11.97 9.22 -11.75
CA THR A 71 -10.58 9.21 -12.23
C THR A 71 -9.57 9.30 -11.08
N ALA A 72 -9.84 10.14 -10.08
CA ALA A 72 -8.98 10.27 -8.91
C ALA A 72 -8.95 8.99 -8.06
N LEU A 73 -10.09 8.31 -7.90
CA LEU A 73 -10.16 7.03 -7.19
C LEU A 73 -9.41 5.92 -7.95
N ASP A 74 -9.59 5.84 -9.27
CA ASP A 74 -8.85 4.92 -10.14
C ASP A 74 -7.33 5.15 -10.06
N GLN A 75 -6.90 6.41 -10.09
CA GLN A 75 -5.49 6.78 -9.94
C GLN A 75 -4.94 6.38 -8.58
N ALA A 76 -5.69 6.62 -7.50
CA ALA A 76 -5.26 6.24 -6.16
C ALA A 76 -5.17 4.72 -5.98
N ARG A 77 -6.08 3.97 -6.62
CA ARG A 77 -6.03 2.51 -6.68
C ARG A 77 -4.79 2.02 -7.43
N ASN A 78 -4.51 2.59 -8.60
CA ASN A 78 -3.32 2.27 -9.39
C ASN A 78 -2.02 2.73 -8.72
N GLY A 79 -2.09 3.73 -7.84
CA GLY A 79 -0.98 4.22 -7.02
C GLY A 79 -0.70 3.41 -5.75
N LEU A 80 -1.49 2.37 -5.46
CA LEU A 80 -1.19 1.45 -4.36
C LEU A 80 0.17 0.79 -4.58
N THR A 81 1.06 0.97 -3.62
CA THR A 81 2.45 0.50 -3.69
C THR A 81 2.68 -0.54 -2.62
N VAL A 82 3.23 -1.70 -2.99
CA VAL A 82 3.54 -2.80 -2.07
C VAL A 82 4.58 -2.36 -1.04
N ASP A 83 4.34 -2.65 0.23
CA ASP A 83 5.30 -2.42 1.30
C ASP A 83 6.34 -3.55 1.36
N LYS A 84 7.55 -3.26 0.88
CA LYS A 84 8.69 -4.19 0.89
C LYS A 84 9.56 -4.06 2.14
N ALA A 85 9.38 -3.00 2.94
CA ALA A 85 10.23 -2.72 4.09
C ALA A 85 10.23 -3.86 5.14
N PRO A 86 9.08 -4.50 5.46
CA PRO A 86 9.08 -5.64 6.39
C PRO A 86 9.94 -6.81 5.90
N LEU A 87 9.93 -7.09 4.60
CA LEU A 87 10.67 -8.20 3.99
C LEU A 87 12.17 -7.93 3.97
N GLU A 88 12.58 -6.72 3.54
CA GLU A 88 13.99 -6.33 3.53
C GLU A 88 14.58 -6.30 4.96
N ASN A 89 13.80 -5.83 5.95
CA ASN A 89 14.23 -5.87 7.35
C ASN A 89 14.43 -7.30 7.85
N ALA A 90 13.49 -8.21 7.57
CA ALA A 90 13.62 -9.62 7.95
C ALA A 90 14.85 -10.28 7.30
N LYS A 91 15.12 -9.98 6.03
CA LYS A 91 16.32 -10.45 5.31
C LYS A 91 17.60 -9.95 5.98
N ASN A 92 17.67 -8.66 6.30
CA ASN A 92 18.84 -8.07 6.95
C ASN A 92 19.09 -8.66 8.35
N GLN A 93 18.03 -8.89 9.13
CA GLN A 93 18.13 -9.54 10.45
C GLN A 93 18.63 -10.97 10.35
N LEU A 94 18.16 -11.73 9.34
CA LEU A 94 18.61 -13.09 9.11
C LEU A 94 20.09 -13.13 8.67
N GLN A 95 20.50 -12.25 7.75
CA GLN A 95 21.90 -12.16 7.32
C GLN A 95 22.82 -11.83 8.51
N HIS A 96 22.43 -10.87 9.35
CA HIS A 96 23.17 -10.53 10.55
C HIS A 96 23.30 -11.73 11.52
N SER A 97 22.24 -12.53 11.66
CA SER A 97 22.27 -13.75 12.48
C SER A 97 23.25 -14.78 11.91
N ILE A 98 23.28 -14.96 10.58
CA ILE A 98 24.22 -15.86 9.91
C ILE A 98 25.66 -15.38 10.07
N ASP A 99 25.93 -14.09 9.85
CA ASP A 99 27.28 -13.51 9.94
C ASP A 99 27.83 -13.57 11.38
N THR A 100 26.98 -13.35 12.38
CA THR A 100 27.36 -13.46 13.79
C THR A 100 27.56 -14.93 14.23
N GLN A 101 26.78 -15.86 13.70
CA GLN A 101 26.96 -17.31 13.94
C GLN A 101 28.21 -17.87 13.24
N THR A 102 28.60 -17.34 12.07
CA THR A 102 29.85 -17.73 11.38
C THR A 102 31.10 -17.08 11.97
N SER A 103 30.95 -16.01 12.78
CA SER A 103 32.03 -15.41 13.60
C SER A 103 32.47 -16.30 14.78
N THR A 104 32.10 -17.57 14.79
CA THR A 104 32.82 -18.61 15.53
C THR A 104 34.20 -18.91 14.92
N THR A 105 34.80 -18.02 14.13
CA THR A 105 36.26 -17.97 13.93
C THR A 105 37.00 -17.88 15.29
N GLY A 106 36.34 -17.47 16.38
CA GLY A 106 36.85 -17.73 17.74
C GLY A 106 37.01 -19.22 18.13
N MET A 107 36.25 -20.14 17.52
CA MET A 107 36.35 -21.59 17.70
C MET A 107 37.53 -22.21 16.95
N ASN A 108 37.98 -21.66 15.80
CA ASN A 108 39.17 -22.15 15.11
C ASN A 108 40.47 -21.65 15.78
N ALA A 109 40.46 -20.46 16.38
CA ALA A 109 41.59 -19.92 17.12
C ALA A 109 41.85 -20.70 18.43
N ARG A 110 40.77 -21.17 19.08
CA ARG A 110 40.88 -22.09 20.23
C ARG A 110 41.44 -23.45 19.82
N LEU A 111 41.04 -23.98 18.66
CA LEU A 111 41.57 -25.25 18.14
C LEU A 111 43.07 -25.15 17.84
N TYR A 112 43.51 -24.07 17.19
CA TYR A 112 44.95 -23.81 16.93
C TYR A 112 45.77 -23.65 18.22
N LYS A 113 45.22 -22.99 19.24
CA LYS A 113 45.90 -22.82 20.53
C LYS A 113 45.99 -24.11 21.37
N CYS A 114 44.99 -25.00 21.26
CA CYS A 114 45.05 -26.33 21.89
C CYS A 114 46.14 -27.20 21.23
N ILE A 115 46.18 -27.27 19.90
CA ILE A 115 47.16 -28.07 19.16
C ILE A 115 48.60 -27.58 19.43
N GLN A 116 48.82 -26.26 19.53
CA GLN A 116 50.15 -25.74 19.85
C GLN A 116 50.60 -25.98 21.31
N CYS A 117 49.66 -26.22 22.23
CA CYS A 117 49.97 -26.53 23.64
C CYS A 117 50.39 -28.00 23.81
N GLU A 118 49.81 -28.92 23.04
CA GLU A 118 50.17 -30.35 23.04
C GLU A 118 51.50 -30.64 22.33
N VAL A 119 51.87 -29.89 21.30
CA VAL A 119 53.13 -30.10 20.57
C VAL A 119 54.35 -29.51 21.30
N ASN A 120 54.18 -28.47 22.12
CA ASN A 120 55.29 -27.76 22.78
C ASN A 120 55.48 -28.06 24.28
N SER A 121 54.73 -29.01 24.87
CA SER A 121 54.82 -29.35 26.30
C SER A 121 55.51 -30.69 26.60
N CYS A 122 56.04 -31.39 25.59
CA CYS A 122 56.94 -32.53 25.82
C CYS A 122 58.39 -32.03 25.81
N THR A 123 58.82 -31.50 26.95
CA THR A 123 60.25 -31.53 27.34
C THR A 123 60.53 -32.86 28.04
#